data_AF-A0A3S2WT55-F1
#
_entry.id   AF-A0A3S2WT55-F1
#
_cell.length_a   1.000
_cell.length_b   1.000
_cell.length_c   1.000
_cell.angle_alpha   90.00
_cell.angle_beta   90.00
_cell.angle_gamma   90.00
#
_symmetry.space_group_name_H-M   'P 1'
#
loop_
_entity.id
_entity.type
_entity.pdbx_description
1 polymer ?
#
loop_
_entity_poly.entity_id
_entity_poly.type
_entity_poly.pdbx_seq_one_letter_code
_entity_poly.pdbx_strand_id
1 'polypeptide(L)'
;MAQPLSDAEREKLRKIIGVMRSATIEGERKAAEIAATRLAKANGMTLEEAEKEAFPEEDNGRIDADERAAQQREAARWAANMVRMTEAYEASEKYRFMMAKEEAKRRGLEEQETAARARRTAPNRPRRYIPGKDDEFRLIAGLLRDGVSVERTAELVGVSTIDVARVWLLTRGKRAA
;
A
#
# COMPACT_ATOMS: atom_id res chain seq x y z
N MET A 1 -31.79 4.83 3.60
CA MET A 1 -31.56 4.24 4.93
C MET A 1 -30.50 3.17 4.74
N ALA A 2 -29.38 3.25 5.45
CA ALA A 2 -28.35 2.22 5.41
C ALA A 2 -28.94 0.91 5.97
N GLN A 3 -28.78 -0.18 5.23
CA GLN A 3 -29.16 -1.49 5.76
C GLN A 3 -28.01 -1.98 6.66
N PRO A 4 -28.32 -2.55 7.83
CA PRO A 4 -27.29 -3.16 8.67
C PRO A 4 -26.63 -4.29 7.87
N LEU A 5 -25.28 -4.28 7.81
CA LEU A 5 -24.53 -5.32 7.11
C LEU A 5 -24.85 -6.67 7.74
N SER A 6 -25.09 -7.67 6.89
CA SER A 6 -25.06 -9.06 7.36
C SER A 6 -23.66 -9.41 7.87
N ASP A 7 -23.54 -10.37 8.77
CA ASP A 7 -22.24 -10.80 9.30
C ASP A 7 -21.28 -11.22 8.19
N ALA A 8 -21.81 -11.87 7.15
CA ALA A 8 -21.06 -12.25 5.96
C ALA A 8 -20.54 -11.04 5.17
N GLU A 9 -21.31 -9.94 5.12
CA GLU A 9 -20.93 -8.68 4.47
C GLU A 9 -19.95 -7.85 5.30
N ARG A 10 -20.14 -7.85 6.61
CA ARG A 10 -19.22 -7.24 7.58
C ARG A 10 -17.84 -7.89 7.51
N GLU A 11 -17.77 -9.22 7.47
CA GLU A 11 -16.48 -9.94 7.39
C GLU A 11 -15.75 -9.67 6.07
N LYS A 12 -16.49 -9.62 4.94
CA LYS A 12 -15.86 -9.30 3.64
C LYS A 12 -15.38 -7.86 3.57
N LEU A 13 -16.10 -6.90 4.18
CA LEU A 13 -15.66 -5.52 4.31
C LEU A 13 -14.39 -5.42 5.18
N ARG A 14 -14.35 -6.13 6.31
CA ARG A 14 -13.18 -6.22 7.21
C ARG A 14 -11.93 -6.72 6.48
N LYS A 15 -12.04 -7.75 5.64
CA LYS A 15 -10.93 -8.29 4.85
C LYS A 15 -10.41 -7.29 3.81
N ILE A 16 -11.30 -6.66 3.04
CA ILE A 16 -10.87 -5.70 2.01
C ILE A 16 -10.18 -4.49 2.66
N ILE A 17 -10.76 -3.93 3.73
CA ILE A 17 -10.16 -2.79 4.43
C ILE A 17 -8.84 -3.20 5.10
N GLY A 18 -8.74 -4.43 5.63
CA GLY A 18 -7.49 -4.98 6.12
C GLY A 18 -6.38 -4.98 5.06
N VAL A 19 -6.68 -5.44 3.84
CA VAL A 19 -5.75 -5.39 2.70
C VAL A 19 -5.43 -3.94 2.32
N MET A 20 -6.43 -3.06 2.28
CA MET A 20 -6.23 -1.63 1.99
C MET A 20 -5.26 -0.97 2.98
N ARG A 21 -5.40 -1.24 4.28
CA ARG A 21 -4.55 -0.68 5.35
C ARG A 21 -3.14 -1.28 5.35
N SER A 22 -3.00 -2.57 5.06
CA SER A 22 -1.72 -3.28 5.13
C SER A 22 -0.91 -3.30 3.83
N ALA A 23 -1.53 -2.98 2.68
CA ALA A 23 -0.86 -2.99 1.38
C ALA A 23 0.33 -2.03 1.32
N THR A 24 1.50 -2.56 1.00
CA THR A 24 2.74 -1.79 0.78
C THR A 24 2.85 -1.27 -0.65
N ILE A 25 2.12 -1.88 -1.59
CA ILE A 25 2.11 -1.53 -3.01
C ILE A 25 0.90 -0.61 -3.28
N GLU A 26 1.15 0.58 -3.86
CA GLU A 26 0.10 1.59 -4.12
C GLU A 26 -1.05 1.03 -4.97
N GLY A 27 -0.74 0.12 -5.89
CA GLY A 27 -1.71 -0.55 -6.74
C GLY A 27 -2.71 -1.42 -6.03
N GLU A 28 -2.22 -2.26 -5.13
CA GLU A 28 -3.04 -3.13 -4.30
C GLU A 28 -3.93 -2.31 -3.37
N ARG A 29 -3.36 -1.24 -2.79
CA ARG A 29 -4.11 -0.31 -1.94
C ARG A 29 -5.28 0.33 -2.70
N LYS A 30 -5.03 0.86 -3.90
CA LYS A 30 -6.07 1.46 -4.75
C LYS A 30 -7.11 0.44 -5.23
N ALA A 31 -6.68 -0.77 -5.56
CA ALA A 31 -7.61 -1.84 -5.96
C ALA A 31 -8.53 -2.23 -4.79
N ALA A 32 -7.98 -2.36 -3.58
CA ALA A 32 -8.74 -2.62 -2.37
C ALA A 32 -9.69 -1.46 -2.02
N GLU A 33 -9.26 -0.20 -2.16
CA GLU A 33 -10.09 0.99 -1.97
C GLU A 33 -11.31 1.01 -2.93
N ILE A 34 -11.09 0.69 -4.21
CA ILE A 34 -12.17 0.58 -5.20
C ILE A 34 -13.14 -0.54 -4.83
N ALA A 35 -12.63 -1.70 -4.41
CA ALA A 35 -13.45 -2.84 -3.98
C ALA A 35 -14.28 -2.50 -2.73
N ALA A 36 -13.67 -1.88 -1.73
CA ALA A 36 -14.35 -1.43 -0.50
C ALA A 36 -15.44 -0.40 -0.84
N THR A 37 -15.14 0.56 -1.71
CA THR A 37 -16.10 1.59 -2.16
C THR A 37 -17.29 0.97 -2.89
N ARG A 38 -17.07 -0.04 -3.75
CA ARG A 38 -18.16 -0.75 -4.44
C ARG A 38 -19.05 -1.49 -3.47
N LEU A 39 -18.46 -2.21 -2.51
CA LEU A 39 -19.19 -2.97 -1.51
C LEU A 39 -19.97 -2.06 -0.55
N ALA A 40 -19.39 -0.92 -0.15
CA ALA A 40 -20.06 0.11 0.64
C ALA A 40 -21.28 0.68 -0.11
N LYS A 41 -21.10 1.05 -1.40
CA LYS A 41 -22.20 1.56 -2.23
C LYS A 41 -23.33 0.55 -2.42
N ALA A 42 -23.01 -0.74 -2.58
CA ALA A 42 -24.01 -1.80 -2.70
C ALA A 42 -24.91 -1.90 -1.46
N ASN A 43 -24.38 -1.55 -0.28
CA ASN A 43 -25.11 -1.53 0.99
C ASN A 43 -25.66 -0.14 1.37
N GLY A 44 -25.57 0.84 0.46
CA GLY A 44 -26.08 2.19 0.69
C GLY A 44 -25.29 2.99 1.72
N MET A 45 -24.01 2.67 1.94
CA MET A 45 -23.11 3.35 2.88
C MET A 45 -21.92 3.98 2.16
N THR A 46 -21.31 4.96 2.82
CA THR A 46 -20.03 5.56 2.41
C THR A 46 -18.86 4.67 2.81
N LEU A 47 -17.68 4.90 2.21
CA LEU A 47 -16.46 4.16 2.57
C LEU A 47 -16.09 4.36 4.05
N GLU A 48 -16.27 5.57 4.59
CA GLU A 48 -15.97 5.87 5.99
C GLU A 48 -16.92 5.16 6.98
N GLU A 49 -18.21 5.10 6.65
CA GLU A 49 -19.19 4.33 7.44
C GLU A 49 -18.91 2.84 7.38
N ALA A 50 -18.54 2.34 6.20
CA ALA A 50 -18.10 0.97 6.00
C ALA A 50 -16.86 0.60 6.84
N GLU A 51 -15.90 1.51 6.97
CA GLU A 51 -14.73 1.29 7.82
C GLU A 51 -15.07 1.15 9.30
N LYS A 52 -15.96 2.00 9.81
CA LYS A 52 -16.43 1.93 11.20
C LYS A 52 -17.19 0.64 11.47
N GLU A 53 -18.07 0.24 10.56
CA GLU A 53 -18.90 -0.96 10.72
C GLU A 53 -18.08 -2.27 10.59
N ALA A 54 -16.98 -2.26 9.82
CA ALA A 54 -16.08 -3.39 9.63
C ALA A 54 -15.19 -3.69 10.85
N PHE A 55 -14.86 -2.66 11.63
CA PHE A 55 -14.06 -2.76 12.85
C PHE A 55 -14.80 -2.16 14.05
N PRO A 56 -15.93 -2.74 14.47
CA PRO A 56 -16.67 -2.24 15.63
C PRO A 56 -15.83 -2.33 16.91
N GLU A 57 -14.83 -3.23 16.94
CA GLU A 57 -13.86 -3.38 18.04
C GLU A 57 -12.87 -2.20 18.16
N GLU A 58 -12.65 -1.43 17.09
CA GLU A 58 -11.87 -0.18 17.17
C GLU A 58 -12.67 0.93 17.90
N ASP A 59 -14.00 0.79 17.98
CA ASP A 59 -14.90 1.68 18.72
C ASP A 59 -15.10 1.25 20.20
N ASN A 60 -14.28 0.33 20.70
CA ASN A 60 -14.33 -0.10 22.11
C ASN A 60 -13.80 0.95 23.10
N GLY A 61 -13.41 2.15 22.63
CA GLY A 61 -13.16 3.31 23.49
C GLY A 61 -12.09 3.16 24.59
N ARG A 62 -11.34 2.06 24.64
CA ARG A 62 -10.36 1.76 25.70
C ARG A 62 -9.02 1.32 25.13
N ILE A 63 -8.42 2.19 24.34
CA ILE A 63 -7.02 2.51 24.64
C ILE A 63 -7.14 3.71 25.58
N ASP A 64 -6.79 3.52 26.85
CA ASP A 64 -6.81 4.60 27.84
C ASP A 64 -6.11 5.81 27.24
N ALA A 65 -6.63 7.02 27.47
CA ALA A 65 -6.03 8.23 26.89
C ALA A 65 -4.53 8.32 27.21
N ASP A 66 -4.14 7.78 28.37
CA ASP A 66 -2.76 7.64 28.82
C ASP A 66 -1.94 6.63 27.99
N GLU A 67 -2.53 5.50 27.61
CA GLU A 67 -1.87 4.50 26.76
C GLU A 67 -1.70 5.02 25.32
N ARG A 68 -2.70 5.76 24.80
CA ARG A 68 -2.59 6.47 23.51
C ARG A 68 -1.50 7.54 23.55
N ALA A 69 -1.43 8.31 24.64
CA ALA A 69 -0.38 9.30 24.83
C ALA A 69 1.01 8.67 24.99
N ALA A 70 1.11 7.51 25.65
CA ALA A 70 2.35 6.76 25.78
C ALA A 70 2.85 6.25 24.43
N GLN A 71 1.98 5.65 23.62
CA GLN A 71 2.30 5.19 22.27
C GLN A 71 2.73 6.35 21.36
N GLN A 72 2.06 7.50 21.43
CA GLN A 72 2.47 8.68 20.65
C GLN A 72 3.85 9.20 21.08
N ARG A 73 4.16 9.21 22.37
CA ARG A 73 5.49 9.61 22.88
C ARG A 73 6.57 8.62 22.46
N GLU A 74 6.28 7.33 22.47
CA GLU A 74 7.20 6.29 22.03
C GLU A 74 7.45 6.37 20.52
N ALA A 75 6.40 6.53 19.71
CA ALA A 75 6.50 6.77 18.28
C ALA A 75 7.31 8.04 17.96
N ALA A 76 7.11 9.13 18.69
CA ALA A 76 7.88 10.36 18.53
C ALA A 76 9.36 10.18 18.89
N ARG A 77 9.68 9.41 19.94
CA ARG A 77 11.06 9.06 20.31
C ARG A 77 11.73 8.18 19.27
N TRP A 78 11.01 7.19 18.76
CA TRP A 78 11.49 6.33 17.68
C TRP A 78 11.76 7.13 16.41
N ALA A 79 10.82 8.00 16.00
CA ALA A 79 10.99 8.88 14.86
C ALA A 79 12.19 9.83 15.02
N ALA A 80 12.36 10.44 16.21
CA ALA A 80 13.52 11.29 16.50
C ALA A 80 14.86 10.53 16.43
N ASN A 81 14.90 9.28 16.89
CA ASN A 81 16.09 8.44 16.78
C ASN A 81 16.38 8.05 15.32
N MET A 82 15.36 7.72 14.54
CA MET A 82 15.51 7.44 13.12
C MET A 82 16.04 8.65 12.36
N VAL A 83 15.51 9.85 12.62
CA VAL A 83 16.00 11.10 12.01
C VAL A 83 17.48 11.31 12.31
N ARG A 84 17.92 11.14 13.56
CA ARG A 84 19.33 11.26 13.93
C ARG A 84 20.25 10.26 13.21
N MET A 85 19.80 9.02 13.03
CA MET A 85 20.57 8.03 12.26
C MET A 85 20.66 8.40 10.77
N THR A 86 19.55 8.87 10.19
CA THR A 86 19.51 9.33 8.80
C THR A 86 20.39 10.55 8.60
N GLU A 87 20.39 11.53 9.51
CA GLU A 87 21.23 12.72 9.44
C GLU A 87 22.73 12.38 9.45
N ALA A 88 23.15 11.45 10.31
CA ALA A 88 24.54 10.99 10.36
C ALA A 88 24.94 10.28 9.06
N TYR A 89 24.04 9.46 8.50
CA TYR A 89 24.25 8.79 7.23
C TYR A 89 24.34 9.79 6.07
N GLU A 90 23.41 10.74 5.98
CA GLU A 90 23.40 11.80 4.96
C GLU A 90 24.65 12.66 5.02
N ALA A 91 25.15 13.01 6.21
CA ALA A 91 26.39 13.77 6.36
C ALA A 91 27.59 13.00 5.79
N SER A 92 27.67 11.69 6.04
CA SER A 92 28.73 10.83 5.52
C SER A 92 28.64 10.66 4.00
N GLU A 93 27.43 10.55 3.45
CA GLU A 93 27.22 10.47 1.99
C GLU A 93 27.53 11.78 1.30
N LYS A 94 27.14 12.93 1.87
CA LYS A 94 27.50 14.26 1.36
C LYS A 94 29.01 14.43 1.30
N TYR A 95 29.74 14.00 2.33
CA TYR A 95 31.19 14.06 2.33
C TYR A 95 31.82 13.18 1.23
N ARG A 96 31.38 11.93 1.10
CA ARG A 96 31.84 11.01 0.03
C ARG A 96 31.53 11.56 -1.36
N PHE A 97 30.34 12.10 -1.54
CA PHE A 97 29.90 12.70 -2.79
C PHE A 97 30.75 13.93 -3.16
N MET A 98 31.02 14.82 -2.20
CA MET A 98 31.87 16.00 -2.44
C MET A 98 33.29 15.59 -2.84
N MET A 99 33.89 14.63 -2.13
CA MET A 99 35.21 14.08 -2.48
C MET A 99 35.22 13.47 -3.89
N ALA A 100 34.21 12.65 -4.21
CA ALA A 100 34.08 12.04 -5.54
C ALA A 100 33.88 13.10 -6.64
N LYS A 101 33.12 14.17 -6.36
CA LYS A 101 32.89 15.27 -7.29
C LYS A 101 34.17 16.07 -7.54
N GLU A 102 34.96 16.34 -6.52
CA GLU A 102 36.26 16.99 -6.66
C GLU A 102 37.25 16.13 -7.45
N GLU A 103 37.26 14.83 -7.23
CA GLU A 103 38.08 13.90 -8.01
C GLU A 103 37.63 13.82 -9.48
N ALA A 104 36.32 13.80 -9.74
CA ALA A 104 35.77 13.84 -11.10
C ALA A 104 36.11 15.16 -11.83
N LYS A 105 36.08 16.29 -11.11
CA LYS A 105 36.55 17.58 -11.61
C LYS A 105 38.03 17.55 -11.99
N ARG A 106 38.89 16.98 -11.14
CA ARG A 106 40.32 16.80 -11.43
C ARG A 106 40.56 15.94 -12.67
N ARG A 107 39.66 15.00 -12.96
CA ARG A 107 39.68 14.15 -14.15
C ARG A 107 39.04 14.79 -15.40
N GLY A 108 38.50 16.01 -15.30
CA GLY A 108 37.93 16.74 -16.44
C GLY A 108 36.55 16.25 -16.91
N LEU A 109 35.79 15.52 -16.08
CA LEU A 109 34.54 14.86 -16.48
C LEU A 109 33.28 15.75 -16.37
N GLU A 110 33.39 16.97 -15.83
CA GLU A 110 32.22 17.83 -15.51
C GLU A 110 31.51 18.39 -16.76
N GLU A 111 32.24 18.55 -17.88
CA GLU A 111 31.70 19.06 -19.15
C GLU A 111 30.83 18.03 -19.89
N GLN A 112 31.11 16.72 -19.72
CA GLN A 112 30.29 15.66 -20.32
C GLN A 112 28.96 15.48 -19.58
N GLU A 113 28.95 15.63 -18.24
CA GLU A 113 27.73 15.51 -17.45
C GLU A 113 26.76 16.66 -17.67
N THR A 114 27.24 17.90 -17.79
CA THR A 114 26.38 19.08 -18.03
C THR A 114 25.67 18.99 -19.38
N ALA A 115 26.37 18.54 -20.42
CA ALA A 115 25.78 18.27 -21.74
C ALA A 115 24.76 17.12 -21.72
N ALA A 116 25.02 16.06 -20.95
CA ALA A 116 24.09 14.93 -20.79
C ALA A 116 22.85 15.29 -19.96
N ARG A 117 23.01 16.15 -18.94
CA ARG A 117 21.92 16.56 -18.04
C ARG A 117 20.95 17.54 -18.73
N ALA A 118 21.46 18.45 -19.55
CA ALA A 118 20.63 19.34 -20.38
C ALA A 118 19.69 18.56 -21.33
N ARG A 119 20.11 17.37 -21.78
CA ARG A 119 19.29 16.46 -22.61
C ARG A 119 18.23 15.68 -21.83
N ARG A 120 18.34 15.57 -20.50
CA ARG A 120 17.43 14.79 -19.63
C ARG A 120 16.37 15.61 -18.92
N THR A 121 16.31 16.93 -19.16
CA THR A 121 15.36 17.86 -18.56
C THR A 121 13.93 17.74 -19.13
N ALA A 122 13.39 16.53 -19.19
CA ALA A 122 11.95 16.34 -19.34
C ALA A 122 11.33 16.29 -17.93
N PRO A 123 10.38 17.18 -17.59
CA PRO A 123 9.72 17.09 -16.29
C PRO A 123 8.96 15.77 -16.22
N ASN A 124 9.39 14.90 -15.30
CA ASN A 124 8.70 13.65 -15.00
C ASN A 124 7.38 14.01 -14.30
N ARG A 125 6.34 14.27 -15.09
CA ARG A 125 5.00 14.52 -14.55
C ARG A 125 4.57 13.26 -13.79
N PRO A 126 4.10 13.38 -12.54
CA PRO A 126 3.60 12.23 -11.81
C PRO A 126 2.45 11.61 -12.61
N ARG A 127 2.69 10.42 -13.19
CA ARG A 127 1.67 9.70 -13.92
C ARG A 127 0.59 9.31 -12.92
N ARG A 128 -0.66 9.73 -13.17
CA ARG A 128 -1.80 9.22 -12.43
C ARG A 128 -1.81 7.70 -12.60
N TYR A 129 -1.63 7.01 -11.49
CA TYR A 129 -1.66 5.56 -11.45
C TYR A 129 -3.06 5.05 -11.81
N ILE A 130 -3.13 4.17 -12.80
CA ILE A 130 -4.36 3.49 -13.22
C ILE A 130 -4.14 2.01 -12.89
N PRO A 131 -5.00 1.39 -12.05
CA PRO A 131 -4.87 -0.02 -11.72
C PRO A 131 -4.91 -0.88 -12.99
N GLY A 132 -3.93 -1.77 -13.13
CA GLY A 132 -3.82 -2.71 -14.24
C GLY A 132 -4.21 -4.13 -13.84
N LYS A 133 -4.19 -5.04 -14.82
CA LYS A 133 -4.48 -6.47 -14.61
C LYS A 133 -3.51 -7.14 -13.64
N ASP A 134 -2.29 -6.62 -13.52
CA ASP A 134 -1.29 -7.15 -12.60
C ASP A 134 -1.62 -6.84 -11.14
N ASP A 135 -2.27 -5.71 -10.86
CA ASP A 135 -2.68 -5.35 -9.50
C ASP A 135 -3.93 -6.12 -9.08
N GLU A 136 -4.83 -6.34 -10.03
CA GLU A 136 -5.96 -7.24 -9.90
C GLU A 136 -5.50 -8.67 -9.60
N PHE A 137 -4.50 -9.16 -10.34
CA PHE A 137 -3.87 -10.46 -10.07
C PHE A 137 -3.31 -10.53 -8.64
N ARG A 138 -2.60 -9.49 -8.19
CA ARG A 138 -2.01 -9.45 -6.85
C ARG A 138 -3.06 -9.41 -5.75
N LEU A 139 -4.13 -8.64 -5.93
CA LEU A 139 -5.27 -8.61 -5.02
C LEU A 139 -5.92 -9.99 -4.91
N ILE A 140 -6.21 -10.64 -6.04
CA ILE A 140 -6.76 -12.01 -6.08
C ILE A 140 -5.81 -12.98 -5.36
N ALA A 141 -4.51 -12.91 -5.64
CA ALA A 141 -3.51 -13.77 -5.01
C ALA A 141 -3.40 -13.56 -3.49
N GLY A 142 -3.48 -12.31 -3.02
CA GLY A 142 -3.52 -11.96 -1.60
C GLY A 142 -4.74 -12.54 -0.90
N LEU A 143 -5.93 -12.32 -1.45
CA LEU A 143 -7.18 -12.85 -0.90
C LEU A 143 -7.16 -14.38 -0.81
N LEU A 144 -6.71 -15.06 -1.86
CA LEU A 144 -6.59 -16.52 -1.84
C LEU A 144 -5.54 -17.01 -0.83
N ARG A 145 -4.46 -16.25 -0.62
CA ARG A 145 -3.43 -16.57 0.38
C ARG A 145 -3.99 -16.49 1.81
N ASP A 146 -4.89 -15.56 2.05
CA ASP A 146 -5.58 -15.37 3.34
C ASP A 146 -6.74 -16.37 3.54
N GLY A 147 -6.87 -17.38 2.67
CA GLY A 147 -7.84 -18.45 2.79
C GLY A 147 -9.25 -18.12 2.29
N VAL A 148 -9.40 -17.02 1.54
CA VAL A 148 -10.69 -16.64 0.94
C VAL A 148 -11.05 -17.62 -0.19
N SER A 149 -12.31 -18.05 -0.27
CA SER A 149 -12.75 -19.00 -1.31
C SER A 149 -12.72 -18.37 -2.72
N VAL A 150 -12.72 -19.20 -3.76
CA VAL A 150 -12.65 -18.77 -5.16
C VAL A 150 -13.87 -17.93 -5.55
N GLU A 151 -15.07 -18.40 -5.21
CA GLU A 151 -16.33 -17.69 -5.45
C GLU A 151 -16.36 -16.35 -4.73
N ARG A 152 -15.92 -16.35 -3.46
CA ARG A 152 -15.83 -15.16 -2.62
C ARG A 152 -14.86 -14.15 -3.22
N THR A 153 -13.70 -14.59 -3.71
CA THR A 153 -12.70 -13.70 -4.33
C THR A 153 -13.21 -13.10 -5.65
N ALA A 154 -13.95 -13.88 -6.45
CA ALA A 154 -14.54 -13.43 -7.71
C ALA A 154 -15.55 -12.29 -7.47
N GLU A 155 -16.40 -12.46 -6.47
CA GLU A 155 -17.35 -11.44 -6.02
C GLU A 155 -16.65 -10.16 -5.52
N LEU A 156 -15.54 -10.29 -4.77
CA LEU A 156 -14.81 -9.15 -4.20
C LEU A 156 -14.14 -8.27 -5.25
N VAL A 157 -13.52 -8.92 -6.23
CA VAL A 157 -12.74 -8.22 -7.26
C VAL A 157 -13.63 -7.79 -8.43
N GLY A 158 -14.81 -8.42 -8.59
CA GLY A 158 -15.73 -8.17 -9.69
C GLY A 158 -15.30 -8.88 -10.98
N VAL A 159 -14.69 -10.05 -10.84
CA VAL A 159 -14.19 -10.90 -11.93
C VAL A 159 -14.92 -12.23 -11.96
N SER A 160 -14.74 -12.99 -13.04
CA SER A 160 -15.30 -14.33 -13.11
C SER A 160 -14.58 -15.30 -12.16
N THR A 161 -15.28 -16.32 -11.69
CA THR A 161 -14.69 -17.44 -10.93
C THR A 161 -13.60 -18.16 -11.71
N ILE A 162 -13.69 -18.18 -13.04
CA ILE A 162 -12.67 -18.75 -13.93
C ILE A 162 -11.36 -17.95 -13.84
N ASP A 163 -11.44 -16.61 -13.81
CA ASP A 163 -10.26 -15.75 -13.69
C ASP A 163 -9.57 -15.95 -12.35
N VAL A 164 -10.34 -16.07 -11.26
CA VAL A 164 -9.79 -16.37 -9.93
C VAL A 164 -9.14 -17.74 -9.88
N ALA A 165 -9.80 -18.77 -10.43
CA ALA A 165 -9.24 -20.11 -10.50
C ALA A 165 -7.92 -20.14 -11.30
N ARG A 166 -7.82 -19.34 -12.37
CA ARG A 166 -6.59 -19.17 -13.15
C ARG A 166 -5.47 -18.57 -12.31
N VAL A 167 -5.73 -17.52 -11.54
CA VAL A 167 -4.75 -16.92 -10.63
C VAL A 167 -4.33 -17.91 -9.54
N TRP A 168 -5.28 -18.66 -8.99
CA TRP A 168 -5.01 -19.68 -7.99
C TRP A 168 -4.08 -20.78 -8.51
N LEU A 169 -4.30 -21.28 -9.73
CA LEU A 169 -3.43 -22.27 -10.36
C LEU A 169 -2.02 -21.71 -10.62
N LEU A 170 -1.92 -20.47 -11.12
CA LEU A 170 -0.65 -19.80 -11.40
C LEU A 170 0.18 -19.53 -10.14
N THR A 171 -0.48 -19.22 -9.02
CA THR A 171 0.18 -18.95 -7.74
C THR A 171 0.57 -20.23 -6.99
N ARG A 172 -0.19 -21.32 -7.16
CA ARG A 172 0.11 -22.63 -6.56
C ARG A 172 1.33 -23.31 -7.19
N GLY A 173 1.54 -23.15 -8.51
CA GLY A 173 2.70 -23.68 -9.22
C GLY A 173 4.06 -23.11 -8.78
N LYS A 174 4.08 -21.89 -8.20
CA LYS A 174 5.30 -21.25 -7.69
C LYS A 174 5.72 -21.66 -6.28
N ARG A 175 4.93 -22.47 -5.56
CA ARG A 175 5.27 -22.98 -4.22
C ARG A 175 5.94 -24.36 -4.23
N ALA A 176 6.03 -25.01 -5.40
CA ALA A 176 6.56 -26.37 -5.57
C ALA A 176 7.95 -26.42 -6.23
N ALA A 177 8.63 -25.28 -6.35
CA ALA A 177 10.02 -25.13 -6.81
C ALA A 177 10.80 -24.33 -5.76
#